data_AF-A0A8J8WFS0-F1
#
_entry.id   AF-A0A8J8WFS0-F1
#
_cell.length_a   1.000
_cell.length_b   1.000
_cell.length_c   1.000
_cell.angle_alpha   90.00
_cell.angle_beta   90.00
_cell.angle_gamma   90.00
#
_symmetry.space_group_name_H-M   'P 1'
#
loop_
_entity.id
_entity.type
_entity.pdbx_description
1 polymer ?
#
loop_
_entity_poly.entity_id
_entity_poly.type
_entity_poly.pdbx_seq_one_letter_code
_entity_poly.pdbx_strand_id
1 'polypeptide(L)'
;MAEKEKMAKAENSRRGPFRLFVTVIWTIVPGEFPVSRETSSQVSSSPKKRLKVTPEVVSALDRTNLSDRKATPLLQAVASSSGLTPASRSTLRRSRMMTRTALAEDIKTSFQEFINAEEPPLIVTLGW
;
A
#
# COMPACT_ATOMS: atom_id res chain seq x y z
N MET A 1 4.73 -14.59 60.71
CA MET A 1 3.97 -15.66 60.03
C MET A 1 2.61 -15.12 59.59
N ALA A 2 2.65 -14.10 58.75
CA ALA A 2 1.49 -13.42 58.17
C ALA A 2 1.95 -12.92 56.80
N GLU A 3 1.07 -12.93 55.81
CA GLU A 3 1.32 -12.47 54.43
C GLU A 3 1.95 -13.45 53.42
N LYS A 4 1.85 -14.77 53.62
CA LYS A 4 1.76 -15.69 52.46
C LYS A 4 0.44 -15.53 51.67
N GLU A 5 -0.43 -14.64 52.12
CA GLU A 5 -1.78 -14.38 51.61
C GLU A 5 -1.83 -13.40 50.43
N LYS A 6 -0.69 -12.86 49.97
CA LYS A 6 -0.64 -11.97 48.78
C LYS A 6 -0.36 -12.71 47.47
N MET A 7 -0.15 -14.03 47.50
CA MET A 7 0.15 -14.83 46.30
C MET A 7 -1.05 -15.58 45.69
N ALA A 8 -2.26 -15.46 46.24
CA ALA A 8 -3.49 -15.93 45.58
C ALA A 8 -4.08 -14.89 44.59
N LYS A 9 -3.22 -14.04 44.00
CA LYS A 9 -3.57 -13.04 42.97
C LYS A 9 -3.38 -13.57 41.54
N ALA A 10 -3.30 -14.87 41.39
CA ALA A 10 -3.32 -15.53 40.10
C ALA A 10 -4.27 -16.70 40.24
N GLU A 11 -5.13 -16.87 39.23
CA GLU A 11 -6.02 -18.01 39.06
C GLU A 11 -7.43 -17.83 39.67
N ASN A 12 -8.39 -17.74 38.75
CA ASN A 12 -9.78 -18.17 38.93
C ASN A 12 -10.83 -17.16 39.44
N SER A 13 -11.15 -16.18 38.60
CA SER A 13 -12.50 -15.61 38.48
C SER A 13 -12.65 -15.17 37.03
N ARG A 14 -13.06 -15.99 36.05
CA ARG A 14 -14.24 -16.87 35.91
C ARG A 14 -15.56 -16.21 36.37
N ARG A 15 -16.19 -15.58 35.37
CA ARG A 15 -17.64 -15.57 35.05
C ARG A 15 -18.44 -14.33 35.47
N GLY A 16 -18.84 -13.58 34.44
CA GLY A 16 -20.10 -12.82 34.40
C GLY A 16 -20.06 -11.64 33.42
N PRO A 17 -21.18 -11.23 32.79
CA PRO A 17 -22.27 -12.03 32.24
C PRO A 17 -22.38 -11.85 30.72
N PHE A 18 -23.01 -12.83 30.08
CA PHE A 18 -23.47 -12.77 28.71
C PHE A 18 -24.21 -11.44 28.42
N ARG A 19 -23.66 -10.63 27.51
CA ARG A 19 -24.46 -9.60 26.84
C ARG A 19 -25.34 -10.30 25.79
N LEU A 20 -26.53 -10.66 26.26
CA LEU A 20 -27.73 -10.88 25.47
C LEU A 20 -28.00 -9.68 24.53
N PHE A 21 -28.74 -9.96 23.46
CA PHE A 21 -29.23 -9.09 22.39
C PHE A 21 -28.29 -8.87 21.21
N VAL A 22 -28.34 -9.78 20.24
CA VAL A 22 -28.78 -9.43 18.88
C VAL A 22 -29.62 -10.58 18.31
N THR A 23 -30.92 -10.39 18.40
CA THR A 23 -31.96 -10.72 17.41
C THR A 23 -31.91 -12.09 16.75
N VAL A 24 -32.75 -12.99 17.26
CA VAL A 24 -33.35 -14.09 16.51
C VAL A 24 -34.05 -13.50 15.29
N ILE A 25 -33.45 -13.65 14.11
CA ILE A 25 -34.19 -13.61 12.84
C ILE A 25 -34.07 -15.03 12.26
N TRP A 26 -35.02 -15.87 12.68
CA TRP A 26 -35.39 -17.03 11.91
C TRP A 26 -36.37 -16.51 10.84
N THR A 27 -36.00 -16.61 9.56
CA THR A 27 -36.78 -17.29 8.50
C THR A 27 -36.70 -16.66 7.10
N ILE A 28 -36.47 -17.59 6.16
CA ILE A 28 -36.95 -17.63 4.77
C ILE A 28 -36.27 -16.71 3.75
N VAL A 29 -35.18 -17.22 3.17
CA VAL A 29 -34.93 -17.19 1.70
C VAL A 29 -34.21 -18.48 1.31
N PRO A 30 -34.76 -19.37 0.45
CA PRO A 30 -34.02 -20.47 -0.12
C PRO A 30 -33.22 -19.93 -1.31
N GLY A 31 -31.96 -19.61 -1.07
CA GLY A 31 -31.03 -19.15 -2.10
C GLY A 31 -29.64 -19.62 -1.74
N GLU A 32 -29.29 -20.81 -2.20
CA GLU A 32 -27.96 -21.39 -2.06
C GLU A 32 -26.93 -20.47 -2.73
N PHE A 33 -26.22 -19.69 -1.92
CA PHE A 33 -24.90 -19.19 -2.29
C PHE A 33 -23.90 -19.95 -1.42
N PRO A 34 -23.04 -20.83 -1.97
CA PRO A 34 -21.88 -21.27 -1.24
C PRO A 34 -20.93 -20.08 -1.12
N VAL A 35 -21.10 -19.29 -0.05
CA VAL A 35 -20.04 -18.43 0.45
C VAL A 35 -19.02 -19.38 1.07
N SER A 36 -18.11 -19.90 0.25
CA SER A 36 -16.90 -20.56 0.72
C SER A 36 -16.07 -19.55 1.50
N ARG A 37 -16.33 -19.43 2.81
CA ARG A 37 -15.39 -18.85 3.76
C ARG A 37 -14.26 -19.86 3.95
N GLU A 38 -13.32 -19.86 3.00
CA GLU A 38 -12.02 -20.45 3.25
C GLU A 38 -11.20 -19.48 4.10
N THR A 39 -11.38 -19.57 5.42
CA THR A 39 -10.35 -19.14 6.36
C THR A 39 -9.22 -20.16 6.35
N SER A 40 -8.46 -20.25 5.26
CA SER A 40 -7.20 -21.01 5.24
C SER A 40 -6.04 -20.08 5.60
N SER A 41 -5.87 -19.86 6.90
CA SER A 41 -4.61 -19.33 7.44
C SER A 41 -3.55 -20.44 7.41
N GLN A 42 -3.14 -20.87 6.23
CA GLN A 42 -1.91 -21.63 6.05
C GLN A 42 -0.79 -20.65 5.70
N VAL A 43 -0.04 -20.26 6.74
CA VAL A 43 1.19 -19.48 6.58
C VAL A 43 2.28 -20.43 6.09
N SER A 44 2.31 -20.71 4.80
CA SER A 44 3.50 -21.26 4.15
C SER A 44 4.59 -20.18 4.18
N SER A 45 5.70 -20.44 4.86
CA SER A 45 6.82 -19.52 5.09
C SER A 45 7.74 -19.31 3.88
N SER A 46 7.29 -19.69 2.67
CA SER A 46 8.03 -19.36 1.45
C SER A 46 8.01 -17.84 1.22
N PRO A 47 9.14 -17.23 0.84
CA PRO A 47 9.19 -15.80 0.57
C PRO A 47 8.27 -15.48 -0.61
N LYS A 48 7.06 -14.99 -0.31
CA LYS A 48 6.09 -14.61 -1.33
C LYS A 48 6.65 -13.42 -2.11
N LYS A 49 6.83 -13.60 -3.41
CA LYS A 49 7.25 -12.53 -4.33
C LYS A 49 6.21 -11.40 -4.25
N ARG A 50 6.69 -10.17 -4.04
CA ARG A 50 5.83 -8.97 -3.98
C ARG A 50 5.73 -8.34 -5.36
N LEU A 51 4.55 -7.84 -5.72
CA LEU A 51 4.38 -7.00 -6.88
C LEU A 51 5.24 -5.74 -6.72
N LYS A 52 6.20 -5.56 -7.61
CA LYS A 52 7.06 -4.37 -7.63
C LYS A 52 6.30 -3.23 -8.30
N VAL A 53 6.24 -2.09 -7.62
CA VAL A 53 5.75 -0.85 -8.24
C VAL A 53 6.93 -0.24 -8.98
N THR A 54 6.92 -0.37 -10.30
CA THR A 54 7.98 0.15 -11.16
C THR A 54 7.66 1.58 -11.62
N PRO A 55 8.66 2.35 -12.08
CA PRO A 55 8.43 3.70 -12.62
C PRO A 55 7.43 3.73 -13.77
N GLU A 56 7.36 2.68 -14.60
CA GLU A 56 6.41 2.58 -15.71
C GLU A 56 4.98 2.46 -15.20
N VAL A 57 4.76 1.67 -14.15
CA VAL A 57 3.45 1.55 -13.48
C VAL A 57 3.05 2.88 -12.88
N VAL A 58 3.97 3.56 -12.19
CA VAL A 58 3.73 4.90 -11.63
C VAL A 58 3.34 5.89 -12.73
N SER A 59 4.10 5.92 -13.82
CA SER A 59 3.88 6.81 -14.95
C SER A 59 2.54 6.55 -15.62
N ALA A 60 2.14 5.28 -15.81
CA ALA A 60 0.84 4.92 -16.34
C ALA A 60 -0.33 5.37 -15.44
N LEU A 61 -0.18 5.20 -14.12
CA LEU A 61 -1.18 5.64 -13.15
C LEU A 61 -1.28 7.18 -13.08
N ASP A 62 -0.18 7.89 -13.30
CA ASP A 62 -0.14 9.35 -13.32
C ASP A 62 -0.76 9.91 -14.62
N ARG A 63 -0.49 9.29 -15.78
CA ARG A 63 -1.14 9.62 -17.05
C ARG A 63 -2.66 9.45 -17.02
N THR A 64 -3.12 8.44 -16.30
CA THR A 64 -4.57 8.16 -16.13
C THR A 64 -5.20 8.90 -14.96
N ASN A 65 -4.42 9.73 -14.25
CA ASN A 65 -4.86 10.50 -13.06
C ASN A 65 -5.59 9.64 -12.01
N LEU A 66 -5.15 8.38 -11.85
CA LEU A 66 -5.74 7.45 -10.89
C LEU A 66 -5.20 7.71 -9.49
N SER A 67 -6.09 7.89 -8.52
CA SER A 67 -5.69 8.04 -7.11
C SER A 67 -5.21 6.71 -6.52
N ASP A 68 -4.35 6.78 -5.50
CA ASP A 68 -3.81 5.56 -4.85
C ASP A 68 -4.92 4.62 -4.36
N ARG A 69 -6.04 5.18 -3.88
CA ARG A 69 -7.20 4.40 -3.41
C ARG A 69 -7.84 3.59 -4.53
N LYS A 70 -7.92 4.15 -5.74
CA LYS A 70 -8.48 3.48 -6.93
C LYS A 70 -7.47 2.53 -7.59
N ALA A 71 -6.19 2.83 -7.51
CA ALA A 71 -5.13 2.00 -8.07
C ALA A 71 -4.84 0.73 -7.25
N THR A 72 -4.96 0.79 -5.92
CA THR A 72 -4.70 -0.35 -5.02
C THR A 72 -5.51 -1.61 -5.37
N PRO A 73 -6.84 -1.56 -5.58
CA PRO A 73 -7.61 -2.76 -5.93
C PRO A 73 -7.23 -3.33 -7.30
N LEU A 74 -6.85 -2.49 -8.27
CA LEU A 74 -6.38 -2.95 -9.58
C LEU A 74 -5.05 -3.72 -9.45
N LEU A 75 -4.10 -3.15 -8.70
CA LEU A 75 -2.82 -3.81 -8.41
C LEU A 75 -3.02 -5.09 -7.60
N GLN A 76 -4.04 -5.15 -6.75
CA GLN A 76 -4.41 -6.35 -6.02
C GLN A 76 -4.92 -7.44 -6.95
N ALA A 77 -5.82 -7.12 -7.88
CA ALA A 77 -6.31 -8.07 -8.88
C ALA A 77 -5.16 -8.63 -9.75
N VAL A 78 -4.26 -7.75 -10.20
CA VAL A 78 -3.06 -8.15 -10.96
C VAL A 78 -2.17 -9.06 -10.11
N ALA A 79 -1.86 -8.67 -8.87
CA ALA A 79 -1.03 -9.48 -7.98
C ALA A 79 -1.63 -10.87 -7.75
N SER A 80 -2.94 -10.96 -7.50
CA SER A 80 -3.66 -12.22 -7.34
C SER A 80 -3.56 -13.09 -8.60
N SER A 81 -3.72 -12.51 -9.80
CA SER A 81 -3.61 -13.25 -11.06
C SER A 81 -2.19 -13.77 -11.34
N SER A 82 -1.17 -13.06 -10.87
CA SER A 82 0.24 -13.42 -11.04
C SER A 82 0.81 -14.28 -9.90
N GLY A 83 0.01 -14.64 -8.89
CA GLY A 83 0.49 -15.35 -7.69
C GLY A 83 1.44 -14.50 -6.83
N LEU A 84 1.41 -13.18 -6.97
CA LEU A 84 2.22 -12.22 -6.23
C LEU A 84 1.45 -11.67 -5.04
N THR A 85 2.18 -11.15 -4.07
CA THR A 85 1.58 -10.38 -2.97
C THR A 85 1.37 -8.92 -3.40
N PRO A 86 0.20 -8.34 -3.11
CA PRO A 86 -0.14 -7.00 -3.56
C PRO A 86 0.74 -5.93 -2.93
N ALA A 87 0.98 -4.86 -3.68
CA ALA A 87 1.61 -3.66 -3.14
C ALA A 87 0.63 -2.92 -2.22
N SER A 88 1.08 -2.49 -1.05
CA SER A 88 0.26 -1.65 -0.18
C SER A 88 0.11 -0.25 -0.76
N ARG A 89 -0.99 0.42 -0.40
CA ARG A 89 -1.21 1.84 -0.75
C ARG A 89 -0.05 2.75 -0.34
N SER A 90 0.56 2.51 0.82
CA SER A 90 1.72 3.28 1.30
C SER A 90 2.96 3.06 0.45
N THR A 91 3.19 1.84 -0.05
CA THR A 91 4.28 1.54 -0.98
C THR A 91 4.05 2.23 -2.32
N LEU A 92 2.82 2.18 -2.84
CA LEU A 92 2.44 2.90 -4.07
C LEU A 92 2.69 4.42 -3.92
N ARG A 93 2.22 5.01 -2.83
CA ARG A 93 2.40 6.45 -2.55
C ARG A 93 3.87 6.84 -2.48
N ARG A 94 4.70 6.06 -1.77
CA ARG A 94 6.15 6.30 -1.68
C ARG A 94 6.82 6.20 -3.03
N SER A 95 6.52 5.16 -3.80
CA SER A 95 7.05 4.98 -5.15
C SER A 95 6.69 6.16 -6.06
N ARG A 96 5.43 6.60 -6.04
CA ARG A 96 4.98 7.80 -6.78
C ARG A 96 5.75 9.06 -6.38
N MET A 97 5.94 9.28 -5.09
CA MET A 97 6.69 10.44 -4.61
C MET A 97 8.13 10.40 -5.12
N MET A 98 8.81 9.25 -4.98
CA MET A 98 10.20 9.09 -5.44
C MET A 98 10.34 9.28 -6.96
N THR A 99 9.42 8.74 -7.76
CA THR A 99 9.45 8.93 -9.21
C THR A 99 9.24 10.39 -9.59
N ARG A 100 8.32 11.10 -8.91
CA ARG A 100 8.08 12.52 -9.17
C ARG A 100 9.24 13.41 -8.75
N THR A 101 9.89 13.11 -7.62
CA THR A 101 11.08 13.86 -7.20
C THR A 101 12.25 13.64 -8.15
N ALA A 102 12.49 12.39 -8.57
CA ALA A 102 13.53 12.08 -9.55
C ALA A 102 13.29 12.82 -10.87
N LEU A 103 12.07 12.79 -11.41
CA LEU A 103 11.73 13.53 -12.62
C LEU A 103 11.88 15.04 -12.47
N ALA A 104 11.53 15.61 -11.31
CA ALA A 104 11.70 17.03 -11.06
C ALA A 104 13.18 17.43 -11.00
N GLU A 105 14.02 16.59 -10.41
CA GLU A 105 15.48 16.77 -10.39
C GLU A 105 16.07 16.67 -11.79
N ASP A 106 15.71 15.65 -12.57
CA ASP A 106 16.15 15.46 -13.96
C ASP A 106 15.77 16.64 -14.85
N ILE A 107 14.56 17.19 -14.68
CA ILE A 107 14.13 18.39 -15.40
C ILE A 107 15.02 19.57 -14.99
N LYS A 108 15.23 19.79 -13.68
CA LYS A 108 16.04 20.90 -13.21
C LYS A 108 17.49 20.83 -13.69
N THR A 109 18.09 19.65 -13.69
CA THR A 109 19.46 19.46 -14.18
C THR A 109 19.56 19.70 -15.67
N SER A 110 18.63 19.17 -16.48
CA SER A 110 18.62 19.41 -17.93
C SER A 110 18.47 20.88 -18.30
N PHE A 111 17.64 21.63 -17.58
CA PHE A 111 17.51 23.08 -17.77
C PHE A 111 18.78 23.85 -17.38
N GLN A 112 19.42 23.47 -16.26
CA GLN A 112 20.65 24.13 -15.82
C GLN A 112 21.82 23.83 -16.77
N GLU A 113 21.89 22.60 -17.30
CA GLU A 113 22.89 22.22 -18.30
C GLU A 113 22.71 23.04 -19.58
N PHE A 114 21.48 23.22 -20.06
CA PHE A 114 21.19 24.08 -21.21
C PHE A 114 21.66 25.53 -20.99
N ILE A 115 21.36 26.12 -19.82
CA ILE A 115 21.77 27.50 -19.49
C ILE A 115 23.30 27.63 -19.42
N ASN A 116 23.98 26.63 -18.87
CA ASN A 116 25.44 26.65 -18.73
C ASN A 116 26.18 26.33 -20.04
N ALA A 117 25.51 25.68 -20.99
CA ALA A 117 26.06 25.31 -22.30
C ALA A 117 26.00 26.45 -23.32
N GLU A 118 25.21 27.50 -23.08
CA GLU A 118 25.33 28.75 -23.82
C GLU A 118 26.65 29.43 -23.41
N GLU A 119 27.68 29.29 -24.26
CA GLU A 119 28.85 30.18 -24.26
C GLU A 119 28.40 31.64 -24.11
N PRO A 120 29.23 32.53 -23.49
CA PRO A 120 28.89 33.95 -23.42
C PRO A 120 28.52 34.44 -24.82
N PRO A 121 27.47 35.29 -24.97
CA PRO A 121 27.05 35.74 -26.29
C PRO A 121 28.29 36.27 -27.00
N LEU A 122 28.64 35.68 -28.16
CA LEU A 122 29.69 36.19 -29.01
C LEU A 122 29.34 37.65 -29.28
N ILE A 123 29.97 38.56 -28.53
CA ILE A 123 29.93 39.98 -28.80
C ILE A 123 30.62 40.06 -30.16
N VAL A 124 29.82 40.07 -31.21
CA VAL A 124 30.29 40.42 -32.54
C VAL A 124 30.70 41.87 -32.41
N THR A 125 31.96 42.11 -32.09
CA THR A 125 32.57 43.43 -32.11
C THR A 125 32.59 43.84 -33.57
N LEU A 126 31.48 44.39 -34.06
CA LEU A 126 31.47 45.15 -35.29
C LEU A 126 32.29 46.40 -35.01
N GLY A 127 33.56 46.35 -35.39
CA GLY A 127 34.45 47.50 -35.39
C GLY A 127 33.86 48.57 -36.30
N TRP A 128 33.58 49.72 -35.69
CA TRP A 128 33.38 51.00 -36.36
C TRP A 128 34.66 51.82 -36.21
#